data_AF-A0A383EBW0-F1
#
_entry.id   AF-A0A383EBW0-F1
#
_cell.length_a   1.000
_cell.length_b   1.000
_cell.length_c   1.000
_cell.angle_alpha   90.00
_cell.angle_beta   90.00
_cell.angle_gamma   90.00
#
_symmetry.space_group_name_H-M   'P 1'
#
loop_
_entity.id
_entity.type
_entity.pdbx_description
1 polymer ?
#
loop_
_entity_poly.entity_id
_entity_poly.type
_entity_poly.pdbx_seq_one_letter_code
_entity_poly.pdbx_strand_id
1 'polypeptide(L)'
;MKNFLLSLMAVLVCAYTVQAHDNGLFVAVQFPDGNQPMIDGNDDDWSMIPIDVYSLQNDRLNSLDGFAEAAGIEELDASSLNIRHLAGWNEASNHIYVTSRVYDDIHIIRRVDPGRFYWDDSWEGDINALHETREQHNAGETATSFSYKFAFPPVEGTFEWLRPNRNLSWLTSGSQWFTVDFGFEGDEFGESTYIYEVAIQPIS
;
A
#
# COMPACT_ATOMS: atom_id res chain seq x y z
N MET A 1 54.55 17.66 -21.22
CA MET A 1 53.84 17.59 -19.92
C MET A 1 52.74 18.64 -19.97
N LYS A 2 51.52 18.24 -20.32
CA LYS A 2 50.48 17.80 -19.38
C LYS A 2 49.97 18.98 -18.53
N ASN A 3 48.66 19.25 -18.68
CA ASN A 3 47.74 19.78 -17.67
C ASN A 3 47.67 21.32 -17.63
N PHE A 4 46.54 22.02 -17.71
CA PHE A 4 45.15 21.64 -17.40
C PHE A 4 44.20 22.65 -18.07
N LEU A 5 43.53 22.23 -19.16
CA LEU A 5 42.29 22.82 -19.65
C LEU A 5 41.21 21.91 -19.09
N LEU A 6 40.43 22.36 -18.12
CA LEU A 6 39.21 21.66 -17.73
C LEU A 6 38.14 22.69 -17.40
N SER A 7 37.29 22.85 -18.40
CA SER A 7 36.03 23.56 -18.40
C SER A 7 35.25 23.31 -17.13
N LEU A 8 34.86 24.40 -16.48
CA LEU A 8 33.80 24.42 -15.47
C LEU A 8 32.47 24.22 -16.21
N MET A 9 32.13 22.96 -16.51
CA MET A 9 30.83 22.62 -17.05
C MET A 9 29.85 22.63 -15.87
N ALA A 10 29.15 23.76 -15.73
CA ALA A 10 28.04 23.90 -14.81
C ALA A 10 26.98 22.84 -15.18
N VAL A 11 26.89 21.79 -14.38
CA VAL A 11 25.74 20.89 -14.40
C VAL A 11 24.57 21.70 -13.85
N LEU A 12 23.75 22.26 -14.74
CA LEU A 12 22.41 22.68 -14.39
C LEU A 12 21.66 21.40 -13.99
N VAL A 13 21.63 21.12 -12.70
CA VAL A 13 20.60 20.25 -12.13
C VAL A 13 19.32 21.05 -12.22
N CYS A 14 18.50 20.76 -13.23
CA CYS A 14 17.10 21.16 -13.23
C CYS A 14 16.46 20.47 -12.02
N ALA A 15 16.39 21.19 -10.90
CA ALA A 15 15.50 20.83 -9.82
C ALA A 15 14.09 21.04 -10.36
N TYR A 16 13.50 19.98 -10.90
CA TYR A 16 12.05 19.93 -11.05
C TYR A 16 11.50 20.06 -9.64
N THR A 17 10.72 21.11 -9.40
CA THR A 17 9.88 21.18 -8.20
C THR A 17 8.83 20.09 -8.36
N VAL A 18 9.16 18.87 -7.95
CA VAL A 18 8.17 17.84 -7.67
C VAL A 18 7.35 18.41 -6.52
N GLN A 19 6.08 18.73 -6.78
CA GLN A 19 5.13 18.96 -5.70
C GLN A 19 4.89 17.62 -5.03
N ALA A 20 5.80 17.22 -4.14
CA ALA A 20 5.47 16.23 -3.15
C ALA A 20 4.43 16.89 -2.24
N HIS A 21 3.28 16.24 -2.02
CA HIS A 21 2.42 16.59 -0.92
C HIS A 21 3.26 16.53 0.37
N ASP A 22 3.28 17.61 1.16
CA ASP A 22 4.03 17.72 2.42
C ASP A 22 3.32 16.97 3.57
N ASN A 23 2.41 16.05 3.23
CA ASN A 23 1.53 15.34 4.16
C ASN A 23 2.24 14.13 4.76
N GLY A 24 3.48 14.29 5.24
CA GLY A 24 4.25 13.20 5.87
C GLY A 24 4.84 12.21 4.87
N LEU A 25 6.16 12.29 4.67
CA LEU A 25 6.89 11.29 3.89
C LEU A 25 6.94 9.95 4.66
N PHE A 26 6.45 8.90 4.02
CA PHE A 26 6.63 7.53 4.49
C PHE A 26 7.73 6.84 3.68
N VAL A 27 8.65 6.16 4.37
CA VAL A 27 9.80 5.52 3.73
C VAL A 27 9.55 4.03 3.62
N ALA A 28 9.67 3.49 2.41
CA ALA A 28 9.65 2.06 2.17
C ALA A 28 11.05 1.44 2.31
N VAL A 29 11.13 0.24 2.89
CA VAL A 29 12.38 -0.53 3.02
C VAL A 29 12.83 -1.05 1.65
N GLN A 30 14.12 -0.97 1.33
CA GLN A 30 14.65 -1.72 0.19
C GLN A 30 15.08 -3.12 0.64
N PHE A 31 14.45 -4.16 0.10
CA PHE A 31 14.84 -5.55 0.35
C PHE A 31 15.97 -5.97 -0.61
N PRO A 32 17.05 -6.61 -0.11
CA PRO A 32 18.03 -7.27 -0.95
C PRO A 32 17.43 -8.42 -1.76
N ASP A 33 18.08 -8.77 -2.87
CA ASP A 33 17.66 -9.88 -3.71
C ASP A 33 17.70 -11.21 -2.95
N GLY A 34 16.60 -11.97 -2.98
CA GLY A 34 16.45 -13.24 -2.28
C GLY A 34 16.00 -13.11 -0.82
N ASN A 35 15.83 -11.87 -0.34
CA ASN A 35 15.36 -11.56 1.01
C ASN A 35 14.05 -10.74 0.97
N GLN A 36 13.27 -10.88 -0.11
CA GLN A 36 11.93 -10.30 -0.18
C GLN A 36 10.96 -11.11 0.70
N PRO A 37 9.93 -10.47 1.29
CA PRO A 37 8.94 -11.18 2.09
C PRO A 37 8.12 -12.16 1.25
N MET A 38 7.74 -13.27 1.86
CA MET A 38 6.72 -14.17 1.32
C MET A 38 5.34 -13.53 1.52
N ILE A 39 4.40 -13.80 0.61
CA ILE A 39 3.00 -13.37 0.78
C ILE A 39 2.23 -14.61 1.22
N ASP A 40 2.12 -14.80 2.52
CA ASP A 40 1.47 -15.98 3.13
C ASP A 40 0.59 -15.64 4.35
N GLY A 41 0.39 -14.34 4.61
CA GLY A 41 -0.44 -13.87 5.71
C GLY A 41 0.29 -13.86 7.05
N ASN A 42 1.62 -13.97 7.05
CA ASN A 42 2.46 -13.88 8.23
C ASN A 42 3.56 -12.82 8.04
N ASP A 43 3.58 -11.82 8.92
CA ASP A 43 4.50 -10.70 8.84
C ASP A 43 5.88 -10.96 9.49
N ASP A 44 6.21 -12.20 9.86
CA ASP A 44 7.49 -12.57 10.49
C ASP A 44 8.73 -12.14 9.67
N ASP A 45 8.63 -12.15 8.33
CA ASP A 45 9.69 -11.70 7.43
C ASP A 45 10.04 -10.21 7.60
N TRP A 46 9.13 -9.43 8.20
CA TRP A 46 9.29 -8.01 8.47
C TRP A 46 9.83 -7.72 9.87
N SER A 47 10.04 -8.75 10.72
CA SER A 47 10.43 -8.60 12.12
C SER A 47 11.74 -7.85 12.35
N MET A 48 12.65 -7.83 11.37
CA MET A 48 13.92 -7.09 11.45
C MET A 48 13.79 -5.60 11.10
N ILE A 49 12.63 -5.15 10.63
CA ILE A 49 12.40 -3.76 10.21
C ILE A 49 12.12 -2.88 11.43
N PRO A 50 12.88 -1.79 11.66
CA PRO A 50 12.62 -0.87 12.76
C PRO A 50 11.27 -0.15 12.60
N ILE A 51 10.28 -0.57 13.38
CA ILE A 51 8.90 -0.07 13.26
C ILE A 51 8.79 1.43 13.59
N ASP A 52 9.62 1.97 14.47
CA ASP A 52 9.64 3.40 14.83
C ASP A 52 10.01 4.31 13.64
N VAL A 53 10.80 3.78 12.71
CA VAL A 53 11.25 4.50 11.51
C VAL A 53 10.32 4.22 10.33
N TYR A 54 10.06 2.94 10.06
CA TYR A 54 9.48 2.48 8.80
C TYR A 54 7.99 2.17 8.88
N SER A 55 7.35 2.21 10.05
CA SER A 55 5.91 1.93 10.15
C SER A 55 5.04 3.17 10.11
N LEU A 56 3.84 2.99 9.54
CA LEU A 56 2.74 3.93 9.61
C LEU A 56 1.73 3.37 10.60
N GLN A 57 1.64 4.00 11.77
CA GLN A 57 0.78 3.59 12.88
C GLN A 57 -0.38 4.58 13.10
N ASN A 58 -1.32 4.25 13.98
CA ASN A 58 -2.50 5.08 14.32
C ASN A 58 -2.17 6.56 14.56
N ASP A 59 -1.09 6.85 15.30
CA ASP A 59 -0.65 8.20 15.65
C ASP A 59 -0.39 9.07 14.40
N ARG A 60 0.21 8.45 13.37
CA ARG A 60 0.46 9.08 12.08
C ARG A 60 -0.77 9.07 11.19
N LEU A 61 -1.55 7.98 11.17
CA LEU A 61 -2.79 7.88 10.37
C LEU A 61 -3.80 8.97 10.73
N ASN A 62 -3.96 9.30 12.02
CA ASN A 62 -4.84 10.38 12.48
C ASN A 62 -4.40 11.76 11.96
N SER A 63 -3.11 11.95 11.70
CA SER A 63 -2.53 13.21 11.21
C SER A 63 -2.57 13.37 9.69
N LEU A 64 -2.80 12.28 8.95
CA LEU A 64 -2.81 12.27 7.49
C LEU A 64 -4.22 12.65 6.98
N ASP A 65 -4.30 13.81 6.31
CA ASP A 65 -5.45 14.28 5.53
C ASP A 65 -6.77 14.54 6.27
N GLY A 66 -6.77 14.60 7.62
CA GLY A 66 -7.95 15.02 8.39
C GLY A 66 -9.17 14.12 8.21
N PHE A 67 -9.00 12.88 7.74
CA PHE A 67 -10.09 11.92 7.56
C PHE A 67 -10.78 11.60 8.88
N ALA A 68 -9.99 11.40 9.94
CA ALA A 68 -10.49 11.23 11.30
C ALA A 68 -11.26 12.49 11.76
N GLU A 69 -10.73 13.70 11.54
CA GLU A 69 -11.40 14.96 11.88
C GLU A 69 -12.72 15.15 11.14
N ALA A 70 -12.79 14.81 9.84
CA ALA A 70 -14.00 14.88 9.03
C ALA A 70 -15.09 13.89 9.49
N ALA A 71 -14.69 12.78 10.11
CA ALA A 71 -15.58 11.81 10.76
C ALA A 71 -15.90 12.17 12.23
N GLY A 72 -15.32 13.25 12.77
CA GLY A 72 -15.47 13.66 14.18
C GLY A 72 -14.72 12.75 15.16
N ILE A 73 -13.70 12.03 14.68
CA ILE A 73 -12.84 11.15 15.45
C ILE A 73 -11.58 11.95 15.82
N GLU A 74 -11.43 12.27 17.11
CA GLU A 74 -10.26 13.02 17.61
C GLU A 74 -9.02 12.13 17.71
N GLU A 75 -9.20 10.86 18.06
CA GLU A 75 -8.13 9.86 18.18
C GLU A 75 -8.72 8.45 17.96
N LEU A 76 -7.97 7.59 17.26
CA LEU A 76 -8.29 6.16 17.17
C LEU A 76 -7.89 5.45 18.46
N ASP A 77 -8.87 4.97 19.23
CA ASP A 77 -8.64 4.13 20.42
C ASP A 77 -8.01 2.81 19.99
N ALA A 78 -6.75 2.59 20.37
CA ALA A 78 -6.00 1.39 20.04
C ALA A 78 -6.58 0.10 20.67
N SER A 79 -7.51 0.21 21.63
CA SER A 79 -8.25 -0.92 22.17
C SER A 79 -9.46 -1.34 21.33
N SER A 80 -9.87 -0.50 20.37
CA SER A 80 -10.89 -0.81 19.37
C SER A 80 -10.32 -1.01 17.97
N LEU A 81 -9.41 -0.14 17.52
CA LEU A 81 -8.78 -0.26 16.20
C LEU A 81 -7.31 0.13 16.29
N ASN A 82 -6.40 -0.78 15.94
CA ASN A 82 -4.96 -0.52 15.92
C ASN A 82 -4.33 -1.03 14.63
N ILE A 83 -3.78 -0.10 13.86
CA ILE A 83 -3.27 -0.32 12.51
C ILE A 83 -1.78 -0.04 12.49
N ARG A 84 -1.03 -0.93 11.85
CA ARG A 84 0.37 -0.73 11.48
C ARG A 84 0.61 -1.20 10.06
N HIS A 85 1.03 -0.27 9.20
CA HIS A 85 1.54 -0.61 7.87
C HIS A 85 3.07 -0.56 7.83
N LEU A 86 3.66 -1.47 7.04
CA LEU A 86 5.05 -1.40 6.58
C LEU A 86 5.03 -1.57 5.07
N ALA A 87 5.88 -0.82 4.37
CA ALA A 87 6.09 -1.02 2.95
C ALA A 87 7.56 -1.27 2.65
N GLY A 88 7.82 -2.02 1.59
CA GLY A 88 9.15 -2.23 1.05
C GLY A 88 9.12 -2.42 -0.45
N TRP A 89 10.29 -2.51 -1.04
CA TRP A 89 10.45 -2.68 -2.49
C TRP A 89 11.72 -3.46 -2.80
N ASN A 90 11.76 -4.08 -3.98
CA ASN A 90 12.95 -4.72 -4.51
C ASN A 90 13.13 -4.38 -5.99
N GLU A 91 14.36 -4.03 -6.36
CA GLU A 91 14.73 -3.64 -7.73
C GLU A 91 14.66 -4.83 -8.68
N ALA A 92 15.24 -5.97 -8.31
CA ALA A 92 15.40 -7.11 -9.21
C ALA A 92 14.05 -7.77 -9.57
N SER A 93 13.14 -7.87 -8.61
CA SER A 93 11.78 -8.37 -8.85
C SER A 93 10.85 -7.27 -9.38
N ASN A 94 11.21 -5.99 -9.27
CA ASN A 94 10.34 -4.84 -9.55
C ASN A 94 9.01 -4.91 -8.79
N HIS A 95 9.06 -5.22 -7.50
CA HIS A 95 7.87 -5.29 -6.65
C HIS A 95 7.91 -4.29 -5.52
N ILE A 96 6.73 -3.78 -5.17
CA ILE A 96 6.40 -3.17 -3.89
C ILE A 96 5.74 -4.24 -3.04
N TYR A 97 6.14 -4.32 -1.78
CA TYR A 97 5.58 -5.20 -0.78
C TYR A 97 4.95 -4.37 0.32
N VAL A 98 3.79 -4.78 0.80
CA VAL A 98 3.12 -4.13 1.93
C VAL A 98 2.63 -5.18 2.89
N THR A 99 2.93 -5.01 4.18
CA THR A 99 2.25 -5.75 5.24
C THR A 99 1.46 -4.78 6.11
N SER A 100 0.26 -5.20 6.51
CA SER A 100 -0.61 -4.45 7.40
C SER A 100 -1.05 -5.34 8.54
N ARG A 101 -0.76 -4.93 9.76
CA ARG A 101 -1.31 -5.55 10.97
C ARG A 101 -2.44 -4.68 11.48
N VAL A 102 -3.65 -5.23 11.53
CA VAL A 102 -4.87 -4.51 11.87
C VAL A 102 -5.59 -5.29 12.96
N TYR A 103 -5.50 -4.80 14.19
CA TYR A 103 -6.40 -5.22 15.26
C TYR A 103 -7.71 -4.45 15.15
N ASP A 104 -8.83 -5.17 15.20
CA ASP A 104 -10.18 -4.61 15.25
C ASP A 104 -11.01 -5.40 16.28
N ASP A 105 -11.75 -4.69 17.13
CA ASP A 105 -12.65 -5.31 18.11
C ASP A 105 -13.96 -5.79 17.48
N ILE A 106 -14.29 -5.32 16.27
CA ILE A 106 -15.48 -5.74 15.53
C ILE A 106 -15.19 -5.83 14.04
N HIS A 107 -15.02 -7.06 13.53
CA HIS A 107 -14.94 -7.27 12.09
C HIS A 107 -16.33 -7.20 11.40
N ILE A 108 -16.56 -6.21 10.55
CA ILE A 108 -17.85 -5.91 9.93
C ILE A 108 -17.92 -6.34 8.47
N ILE A 109 -19.00 -7.06 8.14
CA ILE A 109 -19.41 -7.36 6.76
C ILE A 109 -20.89 -7.00 6.63
N ARG A 110 -21.17 -5.93 5.91
CA ARG A 110 -22.52 -5.39 5.68
C ARG A 110 -22.90 -5.36 4.20
N ARG A 111 -21.97 -5.58 3.28
CA ARG A 111 -22.26 -5.55 1.85
C ARG A 111 -23.28 -6.63 1.50
N VAL A 112 -24.36 -6.20 0.85
CA VAL A 112 -25.33 -7.08 0.19
C VAL A 112 -24.99 -7.20 -1.30
N ASP A 113 -24.42 -6.15 -1.85
CA ASP A 113 -23.90 -6.09 -3.22
C ASP A 113 -22.39 -6.32 -3.14
N PRO A 114 -21.85 -7.39 -3.75
CA PRO A 114 -20.41 -7.65 -3.78
C PRO A 114 -19.61 -6.45 -4.28
N GLY A 115 -20.15 -5.58 -5.13
CA GLY A 115 -19.46 -4.38 -5.63
C GLY A 115 -19.21 -3.27 -4.60
N ARG A 116 -19.70 -3.40 -3.36
CA ARG A 116 -19.69 -2.33 -2.34
C ARG A 116 -18.87 -2.66 -1.09
N PHE A 117 -17.64 -3.12 -1.31
CA PHE A 117 -16.67 -3.46 -0.26
C PHE A 117 -16.38 -2.34 0.75
N TYR A 118 -16.55 -1.06 0.38
CA TYR A 118 -16.34 0.09 1.26
C TYR A 118 -17.36 0.22 2.41
N TRP A 119 -18.33 -0.68 2.50
CA TRP A 119 -19.22 -0.83 3.67
C TRP A 119 -18.75 -1.91 4.65
N ASP A 120 -17.72 -2.64 4.29
CA ASP A 120 -17.11 -3.69 5.10
C ASP A 120 -15.71 -3.24 5.53
N ASP A 121 -15.16 -3.99 6.47
CA ASP A 121 -13.76 -3.89 6.78
C ASP A 121 -12.96 -4.38 5.58
N SER A 122 -12.19 -3.46 5.05
CA SER A 122 -11.53 -3.59 3.77
C SER A 122 -10.16 -2.96 3.83
N TRP A 123 -9.25 -3.54 3.05
CA TRP A 123 -7.94 -2.96 2.80
C TRP A 123 -7.93 -2.37 1.40
N GLU A 124 -7.41 -1.16 1.27
CA GLU A 124 -7.31 -0.45 0.00
C GLU A 124 -5.88 0.05 -0.21
N GLY A 125 -5.35 -0.16 -1.40
CA GLY A 125 -4.05 0.36 -1.84
C GLY A 125 -4.17 1.05 -3.18
N ASP A 126 -3.65 2.27 -3.26
CA ASP A 126 -3.58 3.07 -4.48
C ASP A 126 -2.12 3.27 -4.91
N ILE A 127 -1.80 2.92 -6.16
CA ILE A 127 -0.47 3.08 -6.74
C ILE A 127 -0.53 4.12 -7.84
N ASN A 128 0.43 5.06 -7.82
CA ASN A 128 0.73 6.01 -8.89
C ASN A 128 2.20 5.79 -9.29
N ALA A 129 2.46 4.82 -10.16
CA ALA A 129 3.80 4.29 -10.42
C ALA A 129 4.73 5.34 -11.04
N LEU A 130 4.17 6.29 -11.80
CA LEU A 130 4.93 7.34 -12.49
C LEU A 130 4.94 8.67 -11.74
N HIS A 131 4.32 8.76 -10.55
CA HIS A 131 4.13 10.02 -9.81
C HIS A 131 3.52 11.12 -10.69
N GLU A 132 2.48 10.77 -11.44
CA GLU A 132 1.83 11.69 -12.39
C GLU A 132 0.62 12.39 -11.75
N THR A 133 0.17 13.50 -12.35
CA THR A 133 -1.07 14.15 -11.91
C THR A 133 -2.29 13.29 -12.28
N ARG A 134 -3.41 13.52 -11.61
CA ARG A 134 -4.63 12.74 -11.81
C ARG A 134 -5.18 12.80 -13.24
N GLU A 135 -4.95 13.90 -13.95
CA GLU A 135 -5.34 14.06 -15.36
C GLU A 135 -4.49 13.21 -16.32
N GLN A 136 -3.28 12.84 -15.89
CA GLN A 136 -2.33 12.05 -16.68
C GLN A 136 -2.46 10.54 -16.43
N HIS A 137 -3.02 10.15 -15.28
CA HIS A 137 -3.26 8.75 -14.92
C HIS A 137 -3.94 7.99 -16.06
N ASN A 138 -3.30 6.90 -16.50
CA ASN A 138 -3.83 5.98 -17.51
C ASN A 138 -4.26 6.68 -18.82
N ALA A 139 -3.59 7.77 -19.23
CA ALA A 139 -3.90 8.46 -20.49
C ALA A 139 -3.60 7.61 -21.75
N GLY A 140 -2.79 6.56 -21.62
CA GLY A 140 -2.45 5.58 -22.65
C GLY A 140 -3.02 4.17 -22.38
N GLU A 141 -2.37 3.15 -22.94
CA GLU A 141 -2.74 1.74 -22.73
C GLU A 141 -2.11 1.13 -21.47
N THR A 142 -1.07 1.76 -20.93
CA THR A 142 -0.38 1.35 -19.70
C THR A 142 -1.17 1.82 -18.47
N ALA A 143 -1.39 0.91 -17.51
CA ALA A 143 -1.97 1.26 -16.23
C ALA A 143 -0.92 1.93 -15.32
N THR A 144 -0.75 3.25 -15.45
CA THR A 144 0.23 4.03 -14.68
C THR A 144 -0.26 4.36 -13.27
N SER A 145 -1.58 4.27 -13.04
CA SER A 145 -2.16 4.35 -11.71
C SER A 145 -3.35 3.41 -11.56
N PHE A 146 -3.39 2.67 -10.44
CA PHE A 146 -4.48 1.74 -10.14
C PHE A 146 -4.72 1.65 -8.65
N SER A 147 -5.96 1.28 -8.30
CA SER A 147 -6.33 0.88 -6.94
C SER A 147 -6.54 -0.62 -6.90
N TYR A 148 -6.00 -1.29 -5.90
CA TYR A 148 -6.39 -2.64 -5.52
C TYR A 148 -7.03 -2.60 -4.15
N LYS A 149 -8.17 -3.27 -4.01
CA LYS A 149 -8.98 -3.25 -2.79
C LYS A 149 -9.48 -4.65 -2.51
N PHE A 150 -9.49 -5.05 -1.26
CA PHE A 150 -10.02 -6.35 -0.89
C PHE A 150 -10.65 -6.33 0.49
N ALA A 151 -11.48 -7.33 0.74
CA ALA A 151 -12.22 -7.45 1.98
C ALA A 151 -12.61 -8.89 2.21
N PHE A 152 -12.26 -9.39 3.39
CA PHE A 152 -12.53 -10.74 3.85
C PHE A 152 -13.65 -10.74 4.90
N PRO A 153 -14.47 -11.80 4.95
CA PRO A 153 -14.53 -12.93 4.03
C PRO A 153 -15.15 -12.54 2.67
N PRO A 154 -14.95 -13.39 1.64
CA PRO A 154 -15.61 -13.21 0.35
C PRO A 154 -17.14 -13.24 0.48
N VAL A 155 -17.82 -12.35 -0.27
CA VAL A 155 -19.29 -12.38 -0.42
C VAL A 155 -19.60 -12.78 -1.85
N GLU A 156 -20.41 -13.83 -2.01
CA GLU A 156 -20.70 -14.44 -3.33
C GLU A 156 -19.43 -14.81 -4.12
N GLY A 157 -18.37 -15.21 -3.39
CA GLY A 157 -17.07 -15.56 -3.98
C GLY A 157 -16.23 -14.35 -4.42
N THR A 158 -16.69 -13.12 -4.18
CA THR A 158 -15.94 -11.89 -4.50
C THR A 158 -15.29 -11.33 -3.23
N PHE A 159 -13.99 -11.06 -3.31
CA PHE A 159 -13.22 -10.44 -2.23
C PHE A 159 -12.27 -9.34 -2.72
N GLU A 160 -12.12 -9.13 -4.03
CA GLU A 160 -11.20 -8.17 -4.63
C GLU A 160 -11.90 -7.20 -5.59
N TRP A 161 -11.42 -5.97 -5.65
CA TRP A 161 -11.90 -4.89 -6.54
C TRP A 161 -10.74 -4.06 -7.05
N LEU A 162 -10.89 -3.60 -8.29
CA LEU A 162 -9.83 -2.92 -9.03
C LEU A 162 -10.34 -1.59 -9.55
N ARG A 163 -9.47 -0.57 -9.61
CA ARG A 163 -9.77 0.67 -10.35
C ARG A 163 -8.57 1.04 -11.22
N PRO A 164 -8.79 1.46 -12.47
CA PRO A 164 -10.08 1.56 -13.17
C PRO A 164 -10.68 0.17 -13.48
N ASN A 165 -12.00 0.02 -13.26
CA ASN A 165 -12.76 -1.22 -13.50
C ASN A 165 -12.83 -1.66 -14.98
N ARG A 166 -12.19 -0.95 -15.91
CA ARG A 166 -12.20 -1.28 -17.33
C ARG A 166 -10.91 -2.01 -17.70
N ASN A 167 -11.04 -3.29 -18.05
CA ASN A 167 -10.05 -4.12 -18.76
C ASN A 167 -8.77 -4.54 -18.01
N LEU A 168 -8.77 -4.55 -16.68
CA LEU A 168 -7.67 -5.09 -15.85
C LEU A 168 -7.99 -6.47 -15.25
N SER A 169 -8.74 -7.32 -15.97
CA SER A 169 -9.07 -8.68 -15.49
C SER A 169 -7.86 -9.60 -15.32
N TRP A 170 -6.69 -9.17 -15.77
CA TRP A 170 -5.40 -9.82 -15.60
C TRP A 170 -4.63 -9.36 -14.35
N LEU A 171 -5.09 -8.29 -13.69
CA LEU A 171 -4.54 -7.72 -12.46
C LEU A 171 -5.34 -8.24 -11.24
N THR A 172 -5.42 -9.56 -11.10
CA THR A 172 -6.13 -10.24 -10.01
C THR A 172 -5.12 -10.90 -9.06
N SER A 173 -5.56 -11.25 -7.85
CA SER A 173 -4.73 -12.04 -6.94
C SER A 173 -4.23 -13.34 -7.58
N GLY A 174 -2.97 -13.68 -7.33
CA GLY A 174 -2.28 -14.84 -7.89
C GLY A 174 -1.76 -14.64 -9.32
N SER A 175 -1.93 -13.45 -9.90
CA SER A 175 -1.25 -13.07 -11.13
C SER A 175 0.21 -12.68 -10.84
N GLN A 176 1.03 -12.53 -11.89
CA GLN A 176 2.39 -12.00 -11.74
C GLN A 176 2.44 -10.54 -11.25
N TRP A 177 1.31 -9.82 -11.33
CA TRP A 177 1.26 -8.39 -11.05
C TRP A 177 0.81 -8.08 -9.63
N PHE A 178 0.07 -9.00 -9.04
CA PHE A 178 -0.57 -8.80 -7.75
C PHE A 178 -0.77 -10.13 -7.05
N THR A 179 -0.30 -10.20 -5.80
CA THR A 179 -0.58 -11.31 -4.88
C THR A 179 -0.99 -10.72 -3.54
N VAL A 180 -2.06 -11.26 -2.96
CA VAL A 180 -2.49 -10.95 -1.60
C VAL A 180 -2.73 -12.25 -0.84
N ASP A 181 -2.34 -12.26 0.42
CA ASP A 181 -2.75 -13.28 1.38
C ASP A 181 -3.06 -12.63 2.73
N PHE A 182 -3.73 -13.38 3.60
CA PHE A 182 -4.06 -12.91 4.94
C PHE A 182 -3.99 -14.02 5.98
N GLY A 183 -3.54 -13.65 7.17
CA GLY A 183 -3.63 -14.45 8.39
C GLY A 183 -4.38 -13.68 9.47
N PHE A 184 -4.69 -14.35 10.57
CA PHE A 184 -5.27 -13.70 11.74
C PHE A 184 -4.86 -14.38 13.05
N GLU A 185 -4.82 -13.58 14.10
CA GLU A 185 -4.72 -14.02 15.49
C GLU A 185 -6.02 -13.63 16.21
N GLY A 186 -6.72 -14.60 16.81
CA GLY A 186 -8.00 -14.37 17.48
C GLY A 186 -9.16 -15.06 16.77
N ASP A 187 -10.33 -14.43 16.77
CA ASP A 187 -11.55 -14.98 16.17
C ASP A 187 -11.65 -14.59 14.69
N GLU A 188 -11.76 -15.58 13.80
CA GLU A 188 -11.98 -15.32 12.38
C GLU A 188 -13.29 -14.56 12.17
N PHE A 189 -13.21 -13.35 11.60
CA PHE A 189 -14.33 -12.42 11.41
C PHE A 189 -14.98 -11.96 12.73
N GLY A 190 -14.18 -11.86 13.79
CA GLY A 190 -14.54 -11.28 15.08
C GLY A 190 -13.43 -10.39 15.63
N GLU A 191 -13.33 -10.28 16.95
CA GLU A 191 -12.22 -9.59 17.62
C GLU A 191 -10.91 -10.31 17.29
N SER A 192 -10.06 -9.66 16.52
CA SER A 192 -8.86 -10.31 15.98
C SER A 192 -7.85 -9.29 15.50
N THR A 193 -6.63 -9.77 15.31
CA THR A 193 -5.60 -9.06 14.55
C THR A 193 -5.44 -9.73 13.20
N TYR A 194 -5.85 -9.06 12.14
CA TYR A 194 -5.56 -9.47 10.77
C TYR A 194 -4.16 -9.04 10.37
N ILE A 195 -3.49 -9.91 9.63
CA ILE A 195 -2.22 -9.66 8.98
C ILE A 195 -2.48 -9.78 7.49
N TYR A 196 -2.44 -8.66 6.79
CA TYR A 196 -2.58 -8.61 5.34
C TYR A 196 -1.22 -8.42 4.71
N GLU A 197 -0.91 -9.23 3.71
CA GLU A 197 0.32 -9.10 2.94
C GLU A 197 0.00 -8.96 1.46
N VAL A 198 0.71 -8.06 0.80
CA VAL A 198 0.52 -7.75 -0.61
C VAL A 198 1.86 -7.60 -1.30
N ALA A 199 2.02 -8.25 -2.45
CA ALA A 199 3.06 -7.96 -3.42
C ALA A 199 2.43 -7.36 -4.69
N ILE A 200 2.97 -6.22 -5.13
CA ILE A 200 2.47 -5.46 -6.27
C ILE A 200 3.66 -5.22 -7.20
N GLN A 201 3.56 -5.66 -8.45
CA GLN A 201 4.51 -5.24 -9.49
C GLN A 201 3.97 -3.98 -10.18
N PRO A 202 4.59 -2.80 -9.99
CA PRO A 202 4.17 -1.59 -10.67
C PRO A 202 4.31 -1.76 -12.18
N ILE A 203 3.40 -1.13 -12.91
CA ILE A 203 3.39 -1.12 -14.37
C ILE A 203 3.78 0.29 -14.82
N SER A 204 4.92 0.40 -15.51
CA SER A 204 5.49 1.66 -15.99
C SER A 204 6.19 1.44 -17.33
#